data_AF-A8SAD0-F1
#
_entry.id   AF-A8SAD0-F1
#
_cell.length_a   1.000
_cell.length_b   1.000
_cell.length_c   1.000
_cell.angle_alpha   90.00
_cell.angle_beta   90.00
_cell.angle_gamma   90.00
#
_symmetry.space_group_name_H-M   'P 1'
#
loop_
_entity.id
_entity.type
_entity.pdbx_description
1 polymer ?
#
loop_
_entity_poly.entity_id
_entity_poly.type
_entity_poly.pdbx_seq_one_letter_code
_entity_poly.pdbx_strand_id
1 'polypeptide(L)'
;MASTTRQALLQALSAAEGAYISGQQLAQQLGVSRAAVHKAAAALTAQGYALEAASRRGYRLLGGDPFCTEAVGPYPAPVQLYDTLESTNRTAKLLALEGAAHGTLVLAGGQTAGRGRLGRSFASPAGKGVYCSVVLRPPLPAANAQTATIGAAVAVCRAVQMLCGLELAIKWVNDLYYRGKKVCGILTEAGTDLESGQLEWLVVGIGLNLTATAEDFPPELAAKAGSLYPGGPAPVSRAALAGAIGRELLALCPGFACLDEYRARCFVPGHWVTVCTGSETYAAQALSIDDAGRLVVQREGGRTEALRCGEVTIRPTKTE
;
A
#
# COMPACT_ATOMS: atom_id res chain seq x y z
N MET A 1 -13.21 22.43 3.74
CA MET A 1 -14.20 21.88 4.70
C MET A 1 -13.73 22.25 6.10
N ALA A 2 -14.63 22.73 6.96
CA ALA A 2 -14.30 23.03 8.36
C ALA A 2 -13.87 21.74 9.07
N SER A 3 -12.71 21.77 9.76
CA SER A 3 -12.22 20.63 10.54
C SER A 3 -13.20 20.33 11.67
N THR A 4 -13.66 19.08 11.79
CA THR A 4 -14.52 18.69 12.91
C THR A 4 -13.75 18.81 14.24
N THR A 5 -14.44 19.03 15.36
CA THR A 5 -13.79 19.08 16.68
C THR A 5 -12.91 17.86 16.98
N ARG A 6 -13.30 16.67 16.49
CA ARG A 6 -12.49 15.43 16.60
C ARG A 6 -11.16 15.55 15.87
N GLN A 7 -11.19 16.03 14.64
CA GLN A 7 -10.00 16.13 13.80
C GLN A 7 -9.05 17.21 14.30
N ALA A 8 -9.58 18.35 14.73
CA ALA A 8 -8.80 19.40 15.36
C ALA A 8 -8.21 18.95 16.71
N LEU A 9 -8.96 18.19 17.53
CA LEU A 9 -8.43 17.58 18.76
C LEU A 9 -7.28 16.61 18.46
N LEU A 10 -7.43 15.73 17.47
CA LEU A 10 -6.39 14.79 17.07
C LEU A 10 -5.13 15.52 16.59
N GLN A 11 -5.28 16.56 15.77
CA GLN A 11 -4.16 17.39 15.32
C GLN A 11 -3.40 18.02 16.50
N ALA A 12 -4.12 18.59 17.47
CA ALA A 12 -3.53 19.18 18.67
C ALA A 12 -2.76 18.14 19.51
N LEU A 13 -3.35 16.96 19.74
CA LEU A 13 -2.71 15.89 20.50
C LEU A 13 -1.52 15.25 19.76
N SER A 14 -1.59 15.14 18.43
CA SER A 14 -0.49 14.63 17.61
C SER A 14 0.71 15.57 17.63
N ALA A 15 0.47 16.88 17.56
CA ALA A 15 1.51 17.91 17.64
C ALA A 15 2.20 18.00 19.01
N ALA A 16 1.60 17.42 20.05
CA ALA A 16 2.19 17.39 21.39
C ALA A 16 3.11 16.18 21.64
N GLU A 17 3.30 15.30 20.65
CA GLU A 17 4.30 14.21 20.68
C GLU A 17 4.28 13.37 21.98
N GLY A 18 3.09 13.04 22.46
CA GLY A 18 2.88 12.23 23.67
C GLY A 18 2.88 13.01 24.99
N ALA A 19 3.07 14.33 24.96
CA ALA A 19 2.85 15.20 26.11
C ALA A 19 1.35 15.33 26.43
N TYR A 20 1.06 15.58 27.71
CA TYR A 20 -0.30 15.85 28.17
C TYR A 20 -0.71 17.28 27.83
N ILE A 21 -1.93 17.44 27.30
CA ILE A 21 -2.58 18.75 27.16
C ILE A 21 -3.84 18.75 28.02
N SER A 22 -3.99 19.78 28.88
CA SER A 22 -5.18 19.87 29.73
C SER A 22 -6.45 20.05 28.90
N GLY A 23 -7.58 19.51 29.37
CA GLY A 23 -8.86 19.69 28.69
C GLY A 23 -9.29 21.16 28.54
N GLN A 24 -8.86 22.04 29.46
CA GLN A 24 -9.10 23.48 29.38
C GLN A 24 -8.28 24.14 28.25
N GLN A 25 -7.00 23.79 28.12
CA GLN A 25 -6.15 24.29 27.02
C GLN A 25 -6.69 23.83 25.67
N LEU A 26 -7.08 22.56 25.54
CA LEU A 26 -7.70 22.03 24.32
C LEU A 26 -9.00 22.76 23.99
N ALA A 27 -9.88 22.98 24.97
CA ALA A 27 -11.14 23.71 24.78
C ALA A 27 -10.89 25.13 24.24
N GLN A 28 -9.92 25.84 24.81
CA GLN A 28 -9.54 27.19 24.37
C GLN A 28 -8.93 27.19 22.95
N GLN A 29 -7.99 26.29 22.68
CA GLN A 29 -7.33 26.18 21.37
C GLN A 29 -8.33 25.84 20.24
N LEU A 30 -9.31 24.99 20.54
CA LEU A 30 -10.29 24.50 19.58
C LEU A 30 -11.53 25.39 19.47
N GLY A 31 -11.68 26.39 20.35
CA GLY A 31 -12.88 27.24 20.40
C GLY A 31 -14.16 26.49 20.79
N VAL A 32 -14.06 25.45 21.62
CA VAL A 32 -15.21 24.61 22.05
C VAL A 32 -15.25 24.44 23.57
N SER A 33 -16.31 23.85 24.12
CA SER A 33 -16.40 23.57 25.56
C SER A 33 -15.54 22.37 25.99
N ARG A 34 -15.17 22.29 27.28
CA ARG A 34 -14.51 21.10 27.85
C ARG A 34 -15.32 19.82 27.69
N ALA A 35 -16.65 19.92 27.75
CA ALA A 35 -17.54 18.79 27.50
C ALA A 35 -17.46 18.31 26.04
N ALA A 36 -17.32 19.23 25.07
CA ALA A 36 -17.11 18.89 23.68
C ALA A 36 -15.76 18.21 23.45
N VAL A 37 -14.68 18.66 24.13
CA VAL A 37 -13.37 17.98 24.12
C VAL A 37 -13.49 16.56 24.67
N HIS A 38 -14.16 16.37 25.82
CA HIS A 38 -14.37 15.05 26.40
C HIS A 38 -15.14 14.12 25.46
N LYS A 39 -16.22 14.60 24.84
CA LYS A 39 -17.01 13.85 23.85
C LYS A 39 -16.17 13.48 22.63
N ALA A 40 -15.35 14.41 22.13
CA ALA A 40 -14.47 14.18 21.00
C ALA A 40 -13.37 13.16 21.34
N ALA A 41 -12.76 13.23 22.53
CA ALA A 41 -11.77 12.27 23.00
C ALA A 41 -12.36 10.86 23.10
N ALA A 42 -13.55 10.71 23.70
CA ALA A 42 -14.24 9.42 23.78
C ALA A 42 -14.54 8.84 22.39
N ALA A 43 -14.95 9.68 21.43
CA ALA A 43 -15.17 9.24 20.05
C ALA A 43 -13.87 8.80 19.36
N LEU A 44 -12.74 9.48 19.58
CA LEU A 44 -11.45 9.06 19.06
C LEU A 44 -11.00 7.72 19.67
N THR A 45 -11.18 7.54 20.98
CA THR A 45 -10.91 6.24 21.62
C THR A 45 -11.74 5.12 21.01
N ALA A 46 -13.04 5.36 20.76
CA ALA A 46 -13.92 4.40 20.10
C ALA A 46 -13.50 4.08 18.64
N GLN A 47 -12.78 4.99 17.98
CA GLN A 47 -12.24 4.78 16.63
C GLN A 47 -10.92 3.99 16.61
N GLY A 48 -10.32 3.68 17.77
CA GLY A 48 -9.06 2.92 17.87
C GLY A 48 -7.81 3.76 18.12
N TYR A 49 -7.96 5.07 18.41
CA TYR A 49 -6.85 5.87 18.91
C TYR A 49 -6.57 5.55 20.39
N ALA A 50 -5.30 5.32 20.73
CA ALA A 50 -4.86 5.10 22.10
C ALA A 50 -4.71 6.44 22.82
N LEU A 51 -5.83 7.04 23.24
CA LEU A 51 -5.82 8.23 24.10
C LEU A 51 -5.76 7.81 25.56
N GLU A 52 -4.85 8.44 26.31
CA GLU A 52 -4.85 8.36 27.77
C GLU A 52 -5.41 9.65 28.36
N ALA A 53 -6.35 9.51 29.28
CA ALA A 53 -6.89 10.59 30.08
C ALA A 53 -6.40 10.45 31.53
N ALA A 54 -5.72 11.48 32.03
CA ALA A 54 -5.25 11.51 33.42
C ALA A 54 -5.84 12.70 34.17
N SER A 55 -6.32 12.43 35.39
CA SER A 55 -6.89 13.45 36.27
C SER A 55 -5.89 14.59 36.49
N ARG A 56 -6.37 15.85 36.37
CA ARG A 56 -5.58 17.09 36.49
C ARG A 56 -4.44 17.29 35.46
N ARG A 57 -4.19 16.34 34.56
CA ARG A 57 -3.19 16.46 33.46
C ARG A 57 -3.85 16.65 32.10
N GLY A 58 -5.03 16.05 31.89
CA GLY A 58 -5.77 16.11 30.63
C GLY A 58 -5.55 14.88 29.76
N TYR A 59 -5.31 15.09 28.47
CA TYR A 59 -5.26 14.03 27.46
C TYR A 59 -3.88 13.96 26.80
N ARG A 60 -3.43 12.75 26.46
CA ARG A 60 -2.32 12.53 25.53
C ARG A 60 -2.66 11.42 24.54
N LEU A 61 -2.05 11.48 23.35
CA LEU A 61 -2.13 10.42 22.35
C LEU A 61 -0.90 9.52 22.48
N LEU A 62 -1.11 8.23 22.67
CA LEU A 62 -0.07 7.19 22.76
C LEU A 62 0.15 6.47 21.42
N GLY A 63 -0.64 6.79 20.40
CA GLY A 63 -0.66 6.13 19.10
C GLY A 63 -2.02 5.48 18.83
N GLY A 64 -2.00 4.28 18.27
CA GLY A 64 -3.18 3.51 17.92
C GLY A 64 -3.28 3.24 16.42
N ASP A 65 -4.23 2.39 16.06
CA ASP A 65 -4.51 2.01 14.67
C ASP A 65 -5.98 2.29 14.35
N PRO A 66 -6.37 3.56 14.30
CA PRO A 66 -7.72 3.94 13.92
C PRO A 66 -8.05 3.44 12.52
N PHE A 67 -9.17 2.73 12.40
CA PHE A 67 -9.58 2.09 11.17
C PHE A 67 -10.95 2.58 10.73
N CYS A 68 -11.02 3.86 10.39
CA CYS A 68 -12.22 4.54 9.89
C CYS A 68 -11.87 5.45 8.70
N THR A 69 -12.89 5.89 7.96
CA THR A 69 -12.69 6.73 6.77
C THR A 69 -12.01 8.06 7.11
N GLU A 70 -12.27 8.64 8.29
CA GLU A 70 -11.60 9.88 8.70
C GLU A 70 -10.09 9.68 8.95
N ALA A 71 -9.68 8.48 9.38
CA ALA A 71 -8.29 8.15 9.64
C ALA A 71 -7.45 7.97 8.36
N VAL A 72 -8.10 7.86 7.19
CA VAL A 72 -7.43 7.89 5.87
C VAL A 72 -6.81 9.27 5.57
N GLY A 73 -7.29 10.30 6.26
CA GLY A 73 -6.92 11.68 6.03
C GLY A 73 -7.55 12.24 4.75
N PRO A 74 -7.12 13.44 4.30
CA PRO A 74 -7.62 14.03 3.07
C PRO A 74 -7.41 13.10 1.88
N TYR A 75 -8.47 12.72 1.20
CA TYR A 75 -8.42 11.86 0.02
C TYR A 75 -9.37 12.42 -1.04
N PRO A 76 -8.95 12.56 -2.32
CA PRO A 76 -9.71 13.31 -3.32
C PRO A 76 -10.89 12.53 -3.94
N ALA A 77 -11.13 11.29 -3.51
CA ALA A 77 -12.12 10.39 -4.06
C ALA A 77 -12.89 9.63 -2.95
N PRO A 78 -13.95 8.88 -3.29
CA PRO A 78 -14.67 8.06 -2.32
C PRO A 78 -13.78 6.98 -1.68
N VAL A 79 -14.03 6.70 -0.41
CA VAL A 79 -13.36 5.64 0.36
C VAL A 79 -14.41 4.67 0.86
N GLN A 80 -14.26 3.40 0.50
CA GLN A 80 -15.08 2.28 0.98
C GLN A 80 -14.25 1.47 1.96
N LEU A 81 -14.63 1.47 3.23
CA LEU A 81 -13.91 0.79 4.30
C LEU A 81 -14.73 -0.38 4.84
N TYR A 82 -14.09 -1.52 5.01
CA TYR A 82 -14.70 -2.76 5.49
C TYR A 82 -13.86 -3.38 6.60
N ASP A 83 -14.49 -4.01 7.58
CA ASP A 83 -13.75 -4.76 8.61
C ASP A 83 -13.03 -5.97 8.01
N THR A 84 -13.71 -6.71 7.13
CA THR A 84 -13.17 -7.87 6.43
C THR A 84 -13.85 -8.04 5.08
N LEU A 85 -13.08 -8.45 4.07
CA LEU A 85 -13.58 -8.83 2.75
C LEU A 85 -12.99 -10.18 2.32
N GLU A 86 -13.55 -10.78 1.27
CA GLU A 86 -12.82 -11.85 0.57
C GLU A 86 -11.57 -11.31 -0.11
N SER A 87 -11.73 -10.25 -0.90
CA SER A 87 -10.64 -9.55 -1.56
C SER A 87 -11.04 -8.12 -1.89
N THR A 88 -10.19 -7.17 -1.53
CA THR A 88 -10.28 -5.76 -1.91
C THR A 88 -10.30 -5.58 -3.42
N ASN A 89 -9.49 -6.35 -4.16
CA ASN A 89 -9.50 -6.34 -5.63
C ASN A 89 -10.83 -6.79 -6.20
N ARG A 90 -11.41 -7.88 -5.67
CA ARG A 90 -12.72 -8.37 -6.10
C ARG A 90 -13.79 -7.31 -5.89
N THR A 91 -13.85 -6.70 -4.70
CA THR A 91 -14.82 -5.64 -4.40
C THR A 91 -14.61 -4.40 -5.26
N ALA A 92 -13.36 -3.93 -5.41
CA ALA A 92 -13.04 -2.79 -6.27
C ALA A 92 -13.40 -3.04 -7.74
N LYS A 93 -13.21 -4.27 -8.23
CA LYS A 93 -13.63 -4.66 -9.59
C LYS A 93 -15.14 -4.61 -9.76
N LEU A 94 -15.91 -5.12 -8.80
CA LEU A 94 -17.38 -5.03 -8.84
C LEU A 94 -17.84 -3.57 -8.85
N LEU A 95 -17.27 -2.74 -7.97
CA LEU A 95 -17.55 -1.30 -7.95
C LEU A 95 -17.16 -0.61 -9.27
N ALA A 96 -16.04 -0.98 -9.88
CA ALA A 96 -15.63 -0.44 -11.18
C ALA A 96 -16.65 -0.78 -12.29
N LEU A 97 -17.17 -2.01 -12.32
CA LEU A 97 -18.22 -2.44 -13.25
C LEU A 97 -19.56 -1.72 -12.99
N GLU A 98 -19.82 -1.35 -11.74
CA GLU A 98 -20.99 -0.54 -11.33
C GLU A 98 -20.80 0.97 -11.57
N GLY A 99 -19.69 1.39 -12.20
CA GLY A 99 -19.47 2.79 -12.55
C GLY A 99 -18.80 3.63 -11.45
N ALA A 100 -18.12 3.01 -10.49
CA ALA A 100 -17.40 3.74 -9.45
C ALA A 100 -16.41 4.76 -10.03
N ALA A 101 -16.31 5.90 -9.34
CA ALA A 101 -15.52 7.04 -9.76
C ALA A 101 -14.01 6.72 -9.78
N HIS A 102 -13.29 7.41 -10.66
CA HIS A 102 -11.83 7.42 -10.65
C HIS A 102 -11.30 7.74 -9.25
N GLY A 103 -10.34 6.94 -8.79
CA GLY A 103 -9.69 7.04 -7.50
C GLY A 103 -10.46 6.45 -6.33
N THR A 104 -11.60 5.77 -6.55
CA THR A 104 -12.30 5.09 -5.46
C THR A 104 -11.36 4.11 -4.74
N LEU A 105 -11.16 4.31 -3.44
CA LEU A 105 -10.30 3.49 -2.59
C LEU A 105 -11.16 2.47 -1.83
N VAL A 106 -10.87 1.18 -2.00
CA VAL A 106 -11.42 0.10 -1.18
C VAL A 106 -10.35 -0.32 -0.18
N LEU A 107 -10.68 -0.31 1.11
CA LEU A 107 -9.77 -0.66 2.20
C LEU A 107 -10.44 -1.70 3.11
N ALA A 108 -9.72 -2.77 3.45
CA ALA A 108 -10.21 -3.82 4.34
C ALA A 108 -9.30 -4.03 5.55
N GLY A 109 -9.89 -4.28 6.72
CA GLY A 109 -9.17 -4.60 7.95
C GLY A 109 -8.45 -5.96 7.89
N GLY A 110 -8.93 -6.87 7.04
CA GLY A 110 -8.36 -8.18 6.71
C GLY A 110 -8.99 -8.75 5.44
N GLN A 111 -8.36 -9.78 4.85
CA GLN A 111 -8.93 -10.51 3.71
C GLN A 111 -8.95 -12.02 3.95
N THR A 112 -10.08 -12.68 3.67
CA THR A 112 -10.22 -14.14 3.80
C THR A 112 -9.75 -14.91 2.56
N ALA A 113 -9.70 -14.26 1.40
CA ALA A 113 -9.30 -14.84 0.12
C ALA A 113 -8.45 -13.85 -0.70
N GLY A 114 -7.46 -13.23 -0.04
CA GLY A 114 -6.53 -12.30 -0.67
C GLY A 114 -5.81 -12.94 -1.87
N ARG A 115 -5.67 -12.18 -2.96
CA ARG A 115 -5.15 -12.66 -4.25
C ARG A 115 -3.82 -12.02 -4.60
N GLY A 116 -2.93 -12.83 -5.15
CA GLY A 116 -1.71 -12.42 -5.84
C GLY A 116 -1.77 -12.76 -7.32
N ARG A 117 -0.65 -12.51 -8.02
CA ARG A 117 -0.52 -12.84 -9.45
C ARG A 117 -0.56 -14.35 -9.69
N LEU A 118 -1.06 -14.74 -10.87
CA LEU A 118 -1.12 -16.13 -11.34
C LEU A 118 -1.94 -17.05 -10.40
N GLY A 119 -2.99 -16.51 -9.78
CA GLY A 119 -3.90 -17.29 -8.92
C GLY A 119 -3.36 -17.62 -7.53
N ARG A 120 -2.17 -17.14 -7.16
CA ARG A 120 -1.61 -17.32 -5.81
C ARG A 120 -2.44 -16.57 -4.77
N SER A 121 -2.42 -17.06 -3.53
CA SER A 121 -3.00 -16.35 -2.39
C SER A 121 -2.04 -15.27 -1.88
N PHE A 122 -2.61 -14.24 -1.24
CA PHE A 122 -1.87 -13.24 -0.48
C PHE A 122 -2.41 -13.24 0.97
N ALA A 123 -1.58 -13.68 1.92
CA ALA A 123 -1.95 -13.72 3.33
C ALA A 123 -2.29 -12.31 3.85
N SER A 124 -3.49 -12.13 4.37
CA SER A 124 -4.01 -10.82 4.78
C SER A 124 -4.64 -10.85 6.18
N PRO A 125 -3.88 -11.22 7.23
CA PRO A 125 -4.39 -11.34 8.58
C PRO A 125 -5.01 -10.02 9.07
N ALA A 126 -6.16 -10.13 9.74
CA ALA A 126 -6.91 -8.98 10.23
C ALA A 126 -6.04 -8.15 11.20
N GLY A 127 -6.03 -6.83 11.02
CA GLY A 127 -5.29 -5.92 11.91
C GLY A 127 -3.80 -5.76 11.61
N LYS A 128 -3.24 -6.54 10.68
CA LYS A 128 -1.77 -6.69 10.55
C LYS A 128 -1.14 -6.02 9.34
N GLY A 129 -1.94 -5.52 8.40
CA GLY A 129 -1.43 -4.97 7.14
C GLY A 129 -2.41 -4.01 6.47
N VAL A 130 -1.89 -3.24 5.52
CA VAL A 130 -2.69 -2.39 4.65
C VAL A 130 -3.11 -3.24 3.45
N TYR A 131 -4.41 -3.50 3.35
CA TYR A 131 -5.01 -4.23 2.23
C TYR A 131 -5.97 -3.27 1.55
N CYS A 132 -5.58 -2.75 0.39
CA CYS A 132 -6.42 -1.82 -0.34
C CYS A 132 -6.35 -2.03 -1.86
N SER A 133 -7.37 -1.52 -2.54
CA SER A 133 -7.43 -1.46 -3.99
C SER A 133 -7.93 -0.10 -4.45
N VAL A 134 -7.31 0.46 -5.48
CA VAL A 134 -7.73 1.73 -6.08
C VAL A 134 -8.30 1.49 -7.47
N VAL A 135 -9.51 1.99 -7.71
CA VAL A 135 -10.14 2.01 -9.04
C VAL A 135 -9.59 3.21 -9.81
N LEU A 136 -8.95 2.98 -10.95
CA LEU A 136 -8.47 4.04 -11.84
C LEU A 136 -9.17 3.94 -13.19
N ARG A 137 -9.34 5.08 -13.86
CA ARG A 137 -9.89 5.20 -15.21
C ARG A 137 -9.00 6.09 -16.08
N PRO A 138 -7.74 5.69 -16.36
CA PRO A 138 -6.85 6.51 -17.19
C PRO A 138 -7.19 6.36 -18.68
N PRO A 139 -7.04 7.40 -19.50
CA PRO A 139 -7.20 7.31 -20.95
C PRO A 139 -5.97 6.65 -21.58
N LEU A 140 -5.74 5.36 -21.29
CA LEU A 140 -4.57 4.60 -21.73
C LEU A 140 -4.98 3.31 -22.46
N PRO A 141 -4.18 2.87 -23.45
CA PRO A 141 -4.35 1.55 -24.04
C PRO A 141 -4.13 0.42 -23.03
N ALA A 142 -4.82 -0.70 -23.21
CA ALA A 142 -4.71 -1.89 -22.35
C ALA A 142 -3.29 -2.41 -22.17
N ALA A 143 -2.46 -2.28 -23.21
CA ALA A 143 -1.06 -2.68 -23.21
C ALA A 143 -0.22 -2.00 -22.11
N ASN A 144 -0.69 -0.89 -21.55
CA ASN A 144 0.03 -0.09 -20.56
C ASN A 144 -0.36 -0.40 -19.11
N ALA A 145 -1.16 -1.43 -18.82
CA ALA A 145 -1.50 -1.79 -17.43
C ALA A 145 -0.28 -2.05 -16.52
N GLN A 146 0.88 -2.42 -17.10
CA GLN A 146 2.14 -2.55 -16.38
C GLN A 146 2.64 -1.22 -15.81
N THR A 147 2.40 -0.09 -16.47
CA THR A 147 2.85 1.23 -15.98
C THR A 147 2.12 1.62 -14.69
N ALA A 148 0.86 1.21 -14.53
CA ALA A 148 0.12 1.39 -13.29
C ALA A 148 0.72 0.55 -12.14
N THR A 149 1.22 -0.66 -12.43
CA THR A 149 1.92 -1.50 -11.44
C THR A 149 3.23 -0.85 -10.99
N ILE A 150 3.99 -0.28 -11.92
CA ILE A 150 5.21 0.50 -11.66
C ILE A 150 4.88 1.73 -10.80
N GLY A 151 3.86 2.48 -11.19
CA GLY A 151 3.38 3.65 -10.44
C GLY A 151 2.94 3.30 -9.03
N ALA A 152 2.25 2.17 -8.85
CA ALA A 152 1.85 1.68 -7.54
C ALA A 152 3.05 1.30 -6.65
N ALA A 153 4.08 0.67 -7.22
CA ALA A 153 5.29 0.35 -6.47
C ALA A 153 5.99 1.63 -5.95
N VAL A 154 6.11 2.64 -6.82
CA VAL A 154 6.67 3.94 -6.43
C VAL A 154 5.78 4.64 -5.40
N ALA A 155 4.46 4.62 -5.58
CA ALA A 155 3.52 5.22 -4.63
C ALA A 155 3.64 4.61 -3.22
N VAL A 156 3.80 3.29 -3.13
CA VAL A 156 4.04 2.60 -1.85
C VAL A 156 5.39 3.03 -1.25
N CYS A 157 6.46 3.06 -2.05
CA CYS A 157 7.78 3.53 -1.58
C CYS A 157 7.72 4.96 -1.04
N ARG A 158 7.06 5.89 -1.74
CA ARG A 158 6.92 7.29 -1.32
C ARG A 158 6.10 7.44 -0.05
N ALA A 159 4.94 6.77 0.02
CA ALA A 159 4.08 6.83 1.20
C ALA A 159 4.76 6.25 2.44
N VAL A 160 5.48 5.13 2.29
CA VAL A 160 6.25 4.52 3.37
C VAL A 160 7.44 5.40 3.77
N GLN A 161 8.18 5.98 2.83
CA GLN A 161 9.25 6.91 3.18
C GLN A 161 8.72 8.13 3.95
N MET A 162 7.61 8.71 3.49
CA MET A 162 7.01 9.90 4.09
C MET A 162 6.49 9.66 5.52
N LEU A 163 5.80 8.55 5.76
CA LEU A 163 5.11 8.31 7.04
C LEU A 163 5.88 7.41 8.01
N CYS A 164 6.81 6.59 7.50
CA CYS A 164 7.56 5.62 8.28
C CYS A 164 9.06 5.91 8.30
N GLY A 165 9.57 6.75 7.39
CA GLY A 165 11.00 7.01 7.25
C GLY A 165 11.80 5.81 6.72
N LEU A 166 11.12 4.83 6.11
CA LEU A 166 11.73 3.59 5.64
C LEU A 166 11.88 3.57 4.12
N GLU A 167 13.02 3.08 3.65
CA GLU A 167 13.26 2.83 2.23
C GLU A 167 12.92 1.38 1.87
N LEU A 168 12.09 1.22 0.83
CA LEU A 168 11.74 -0.07 0.27
C LEU A 168 12.49 -0.29 -1.05
N ALA A 169 12.98 -1.51 -1.25
CA ALA A 169 13.57 -1.96 -2.49
C ALA A 169 12.50 -2.66 -3.35
N ILE A 170 12.62 -2.54 -4.67
CA ILE A 170 11.67 -3.12 -5.62
C ILE A 170 12.28 -4.37 -6.24
N LYS A 171 11.50 -5.46 -6.25
CA LYS A 171 11.78 -6.64 -7.07
C LYS A 171 10.82 -6.62 -8.25
N TRP A 172 11.39 -6.55 -9.46
CA TRP A 172 10.60 -6.45 -10.67
C TRP A 172 9.56 -7.60 -10.78
N VAL A 173 8.28 -7.33 -11.09
CA VAL A 173 7.68 -6.01 -11.40
C VAL A 173 6.84 -5.42 -10.25
N ASN A 174 6.45 -6.21 -9.27
CA ASN A 174 5.29 -5.91 -8.42
C ASN A 174 5.48 -6.25 -6.93
N ASP A 175 6.69 -6.62 -6.52
CA ASP A 175 6.98 -7.01 -5.13
C ASP A 175 7.93 -5.99 -4.50
N LEU A 176 7.64 -5.55 -3.28
CA LEU A 176 8.54 -4.67 -2.53
C LEU A 176 9.15 -5.42 -1.35
N TYR A 177 10.40 -5.10 -1.08
CA TYR A 177 11.25 -5.77 -0.11
C TYR A 177 11.76 -4.77 0.93
N TYR A 178 11.84 -5.24 2.17
CA TYR A 178 12.49 -4.55 3.27
C TYR A 178 13.34 -5.56 4.03
N ARG A 179 14.61 -5.23 4.28
CA ARG A 179 15.58 -6.11 4.96
C ARG A 179 15.62 -7.53 4.39
N GLY A 180 15.59 -7.65 3.06
CA GLY A 180 15.67 -8.93 2.35
C GLY A 180 14.39 -9.79 2.36
N LYS A 181 13.29 -9.30 2.95
CA LYS A 181 12.00 -10.02 2.99
C LYS A 181 10.95 -9.29 2.15
N LYS A 182 10.04 -10.04 1.54
CA LYS A 182 8.91 -9.47 0.82
C LYS A 182 7.90 -8.88 1.80
N VAL A 183 7.63 -7.59 1.69
CA VAL A 183 6.69 -6.86 2.57
C VAL A 183 5.46 -6.36 1.82
N CYS A 184 5.54 -6.18 0.51
CA CYS A 184 4.41 -5.74 -0.29
C CYS A 184 4.25 -6.61 -1.55
N GLY A 185 3.01 -6.86 -1.94
CA GLY A 185 2.65 -7.38 -3.25
C GLY A 185 1.63 -6.47 -3.92
N ILE A 186 1.81 -6.24 -5.21
CA ILE A 186 0.90 -5.44 -6.04
C ILE A 186 0.25 -6.33 -7.10
N LEU A 187 -1.05 -6.16 -7.31
CA LEU A 187 -1.85 -6.86 -8.32
C LEU A 187 -2.72 -5.86 -9.08
N THR A 188 -2.37 -5.60 -10.33
CA THR A 188 -3.17 -4.77 -11.24
C THR A 188 -4.03 -5.66 -12.12
N GLU A 189 -5.34 -5.41 -12.13
CA GLU A 189 -6.32 -6.01 -13.03
C GLU A 189 -6.93 -4.91 -13.91
N ALA A 190 -7.34 -5.26 -15.12
CA ALA A 190 -7.84 -4.32 -16.11
C ALA A 190 -9.14 -4.83 -16.76
N GLY A 191 -10.04 -3.90 -17.07
CA GLY A 191 -11.14 -4.11 -18.00
C GLY A 191 -10.94 -3.25 -19.24
N THR A 192 -11.20 -3.83 -20.40
CA THR A 192 -11.02 -3.15 -21.69
C THR A 192 -12.35 -3.01 -22.39
N ASP A 193 -12.62 -1.84 -22.93
CA ASP A 193 -13.72 -1.63 -23.84
C ASP A 193 -13.41 -2.34 -25.17
N LEU A 194 -14.31 -3.23 -25.60
CA LEU A 194 -14.07 -4.10 -26.75
C LEU A 194 -14.12 -3.37 -28.09
N GLU A 195 -14.82 -2.23 -28.18
CA GLU A 195 -14.97 -1.47 -29.42
C GLU A 195 -13.78 -0.54 -29.65
N SER A 196 -13.29 0.11 -28.60
CA SER A 196 -12.19 1.08 -28.66
C SER A 196 -10.82 0.49 -28.36
N GLY A 197 -10.75 -0.70 -27.73
CA GLY A 197 -9.51 -1.32 -27.26
C GLY A 197 -8.81 -0.55 -26.12
N GLN A 198 -9.49 0.47 -25.56
CA GLN A 198 -8.99 1.28 -24.46
C GLN A 198 -9.26 0.63 -23.10
N LEU A 199 -8.51 1.03 -22.08
CA LEU A 199 -8.84 0.68 -20.70
C LEU A 199 -10.13 1.39 -20.28
N GLU A 200 -11.12 0.62 -19.86
CA GLU A 200 -12.33 1.14 -19.24
C GLU A 200 -12.09 1.41 -17.74
N TRP A 201 -11.35 0.50 -17.10
CA TRP A 201 -10.95 0.59 -15.71
C TRP A 201 -9.68 -0.21 -15.43
N LEU A 202 -8.96 0.22 -14.40
CA LEU A 202 -7.90 -0.52 -13.73
C LEU A 202 -8.26 -0.67 -12.26
N VAL A 203 -7.98 -1.83 -11.69
CA VAL A 203 -8.01 -2.06 -10.24
C VAL A 203 -6.59 -2.39 -9.79
N VAL A 204 -6.02 -1.50 -8.99
CA VAL A 204 -4.66 -1.65 -8.47
C VAL A 204 -4.74 -2.09 -7.01
N GLY A 205 -4.52 -3.38 -6.77
CA GLY A 205 -4.45 -4.00 -5.45
C GLY A 205 -3.09 -3.90 -4.82
N ILE A 206 -3.06 -3.52 -3.54
CA ILE A 206 -1.86 -3.32 -2.75
C ILE A 206 -2.06 -4.04 -1.41
N GLY A 207 -1.25 -5.08 -1.20
CA GLY A 207 -1.13 -5.75 0.09
C GLY A 207 0.23 -5.44 0.70
N LEU A 208 0.26 -4.66 1.77
CA LEU A 208 1.47 -4.27 2.51
C LEU A 208 1.40 -4.80 3.96
N ASN A 209 2.36 -5.65 4.30
CA ASN A 209 2.50 -6.22 5.64
C ASN A 209 3.07 -5.17 6.59
N LEU A 210 2.32 -4.80 7.62
CA LEU A 210 2.70 -3.75 8.55
C LEU A 210 3.25 -4.32 9.86
N THR A 211 2.46 -5.15 10.56
CA THR A 211 2.79 -5.66 11.91
C THR A 211 2.74 -7.18 12.04
N ALA A 212 2.44 -7.91 10.96
CA ALA A 212 2.42 -9.37 10.95
C ALA A 212 3.77 -9.96 11.42
N THR A 213 3.73 -10.97 12.27
CA THR A 213 4.87 -11.78 12.68
C THR A 213 4.94 -13.05 11.82
N ALA A 214 6.00 -13.86 11.98
CA ALA A 214 6.15 -15.11 11.25
C ALA A 214 4.99 -16.10 11.49
N GLU A 215 4.38 -16.06 12.68
CA GLU A 215 3.25 -16.91 13.09
C GLU A 215 1.93 -16.51 12.41
N ASP A 216 1.83 -15.26 11.93
CA ASP A 216 0.65 -14.79 11.19
C ASP A 216 0.66 -15.27 9.72
N PHE A 217 1.76 -15.86 9.24
CA PHE A 217 1.90 -16.36 7.87
C PHE A 217 1.79 -17.89 7.79
N PRO A 218 1.31 -18.43 6.66
CA PRO A 218 1.44 -19.85 6.35
C PRO A 218 2.91 -20.32 6.48
N PRO A 219 3.16 -21.56 6.96
CA PRO A 219 4.52 -22.06 7.23
C PRO A 219 5.49 -21.90 6.04
N GLU A 220 5.00 -22.08 4.81
CA GLU A 220 5.78 -21.97 3.58
C GLU A 220 6.20 -20.52 3.25
N LEU A 221 5.53 -19.53 3.85
CA LEU A 221 5.81 -18.10 3.67
C LEU A 221 6.61 -17.50 4.84
N ALA A 222 6.61 -18.11 6.02
CA ALA A 222 7.24 -17.58 7.23
C ALA A 222 8.72 -17.18 7.03
N ALA A 223 9.46 -17.92 6.18
CA ALA A 223 10.86 -17.63 5.87
C ALA A 223 11.06 -16.60 4.73
N LYS A 224 10.02 -16.19 4.01
CA LYS A 224 10.13 -15.32 2.82
C LYS A 224 9.39 -13.99 2.98
N ALA A 225 8.25 -14.01 3.65
CA ALA A 225 7.47 -12.82 3.97
C ALA A 225 8.09 -12.07 5.16
N GLY A 226 7.89 -10.76 5.18
CA GLY A 226 8.22 -9.89 6.28
C GLY A 226 7.19 -8.78 6.43
N SER A 227 7.42 -7.91 7.41
CA SER A 227 6.58 -6.75 7.71
C SER A 227 7.47 -5.54 8.02
N LEU A 228 6.94 -4.33 7.90
CA LEU A 228 7.70 -3.11 8.23
C LEU A 228 8.02 -3.01 9.73
N TYR A 229 7.08 -3.42 10.59
CA TYR A 229 7.14 -3.34 12.05
C TYR A 229 6.62 -4.64 12.70
N PRO A 230 7.31 -5.79 12.54
CA PRO A 230 6.82 -7.07 13.05
C PRO A 230 6.54 -7.00 14.57
N GLY A 231 5.32 -7.33 15.01
CA GLY A 231 4.90 -7.22 16.41
C GLY A 231 4.47 -5.83 16.87
N GLY A 232 4.74 -4.79 16.06
CA GLY A 232 4.36 -3.41 16.33
C GLY A 232 5.11 -2.75 17.50
N PRO A 233 4.67 -1.54 17.92
CA PRO A 233 3.68 -0.71 17.23
C PRO A 233 4.24 -0.13 15.93
N ALA A 234 3.37 0.08 14.93
CA ALA A 234 3.71 0.92 13.79
C ALA A 234 3.52 2.40 14.17
N PRO A 235 4.35 3.32 13.64
CA PRO A 235 4.22 4.76 13.94
C PRO A 235 3.05 5.42 13.22
N VAL A 236 2.35 4.68 12.35
CA VAL A 236 1.27 5.17 11.49
C VAL A 236 0.12 4.16 11.48
N SER A 237 -1.12 4.65 11.40
CA SER A 237 -2.29 3.80 11.24
C SER A 237 -2.38 3.22 9.83
N ARG A 238 -2.99 2.04 9.72
CA ARG A 238 -3.20 1.38 8.41
C ARG A 238 -4.04 2.23 7.48
N ALA A 239 -5.06 2.91 8.01
CA ALA A 239 -5.92 3.80 7.24
C ALA A 239 -5.14 5.00 6.67
N ALA A 240 -4.32 5.66 7.50
CA ALA A 240 -3.53 6.81 7.06
C ALA A 240 -2.50 6.42 5.98
N LEU A 241 -1.86 5.26 6.15
CA LEU A 241 -0.92 4.73 5.16
C LEU A 241 -1.62 4.36 3.85
N ALA A 242 -2.81 3.74 3.89
CA ALA A 242 -3.62 3.49 2.69
C ALA A 242 -3.99 4.77 1.94
N GLY A 243 -4.40 5.81 2.68
CA GLY A 243 -4.72 7.12 2.11
C GLY A 243 -3.52 7.78 1.43
N ALA A 244 -2.34 7.73 2.05
CA ALA A 244 -1.11 8.24 1.47
C ALA A 244 -0.70 7.49 0.20
N ILE A 245 -0.74 6.15 0.23
CA ILE A 245 -0.47 5.31 -0.95
C ILE A 245 -1.43 5.68 -2.09
N GLY A 246 -2.74 5.78 -1.80
CA GLY A 246 -3.72 6.13 -2.81
C GLY A 246 -3.51 7.54 -3.38
N ARG A 247 -3.11 8.53 -2.56
CA ARG A 247 -2.81 9.90 -3.04
C ARG A 247 -1.59 9.92 -3.96
N GLU A 248 -0.51 9.25 -3.58
CA GLU A 248 0.69 9.13 -4.42
C GLU A 248 0.37 8.44 -5.75
N LEU A 249 -0.43 7.36 -5.72
CA LEU A 249 -0.84 6.66 -6.92
C LEU A 249 -1.69 7.55 -7.84
N LEU A 250 -2.63 8.32 -7.28
CA LEU A 250 -3.45 9.25 -8.05
C LEU A 250 -2.63 10.40 -8.64
N ALA A 251 -1.64 10.91 -7.89
CA ALA A 251 -0.75 11.95 -8.39
C ALA A 251 0.13 11.48 -9.55
N LEU A 252 0.48 10.19 -9.58
CA LEU A 252 1.21 9.57 -10.69
C LEU A 252 0.29 9.28 -11.89
N CYS A 253 -0.99 9.01 -11.67
CA CYS A 253 -1.97 8.77 -12.73
C CYS A 253 -2.32 10.09 -13.47
N PRO A 254 -2.54 10.09 -14.81
CA PRO A 254 -2.52 8.94 -15.72
C PRO A 254 -1.15 8.64 -16.34
N GLY A 255 -0.14 9.49 -16.19
CA GLY A 255 1.12 9.35 -16.93
C GLY A 255 2.08 8.29 -16.38
N PHE A 256 1.99 7.98 -15.08
CA PHE A 256 2.91 7.11 -14.33
C PHE A 256 4.39 7.42 -14.59
N ALA A 257 4.72 8.71 -14.75
CA ALA A 257 6.06 9.21 -15.06
C ALA A 257 7.01 9.09 -13.86
N CYS A 258 7.39 7.85 -13.52
CA CYS A 258 8.18 7.50 -12.35
C CYS A 258 9.17 6.35 -12.60
N LEU A 259 9.44 6.04 -13.88
CA LEU A 259 10.25 4.89 -14.26
C LEU A 259 11.70 4.99 -13.75
N ASP A 260 12.29 6.18 -13.73
CA ASP A 260 13.65 6.36 -13.22
C ASP A 260 13.74 6.15 -11.71
N GLU A 261 12.72 6.60 -10.96
CA GLU A 261 12.61 6.29 -9.53
C GLU A 261 12.43 4.78 -9.30
N TYR A 262 11.59 4.14 -10.10
CA TYR A 262 11.40 2.70 -10.06
C TYR A 262 12.71 1.94 -10.35
N ARG A 263 13.47 2.36 -11.36
CA ARG A 263 14.79 1.80 -11.71
C ARG A 263 15.78 1.94 -10.57
N ALA A 264 15.88 3.12 -9.97
CA ALA A 264 16.79 3.40 -8.86
C ALA A 264 16.52 2.52 -7.63
N ARG A 265 15.25 2.14 -7.42
CA ARG A 265 14.84 1.26 -6.31
C ARG A 265 14.88 -0.23 -6.67
N CYS A 266 15.01 -0.59 -7.94
CA CYS A 266 14.95 -1.99 -8.39
C CYS A 266 16.31 -2.68 -8.25
N PHE A 267 16.38 -3.73 -7.43
CA PHE A 267 17.63 -4.44 -7.17
C PHE A 267 17.89 -5.64 -8.10
N VAL A 268 17.01 -5.90 -9.06
CA VAL A 268 17.11 -7.07 -9.96
C VAL A 268 18.22 -6.94 -11.01
N PRO A 269 18.38 -5.80 -11.72
CA PRO A 269 19.48 -5.62 -12.68
C PRO A 269 20.86 -5.89 -12.06
N GLY A 270 21.78 -6.42 -12.85
CA GLY A 270 23.13 -6.81 -12.43
C GLY A 270 23.22 -8.24 -11.88
N HIS A 271 22.10 -8.92 -11.62
CA HIS A 271 22.08 -10.27 -11.05
C HIS A 271 21.77 -11.35 -12.09
N TRP A 272 22.26 -12.55 -11.84
CA TRP A 272 21.73 -13.76 -12.48
C TRP A 272 20.38 -14.12 -11.90
N VAL A 273 19.44 -14.42 -12.79
CA VAL A 273 18.06 -14.71 -12.43
C VAL A 273 17.59 -16.01 -13.07
N THR A 274 16.68 -16.70 -12.39
CA THR A 274 15.81 -17.69 -13.00
C THR A 274 14.54 -16.98 -13.45
N VAL A 275 14.26 -17.02 -14.75
CA VAL A 275 13.06 -16.47 -15.35
C VAL A 275 12.06 -17.60 -15.55
N CYS A 276 10.84 -17.41 -15.06
CA CYS A 276 9.70 -18.30 -15.29
C CYS A 276 8.64 -17.58 -16.12
N THR A 277 8.45 -18.02 -17.36
CA THR A 277 7.44 -17.48 -18.30
C THR A 277 6.59 -18.62 -18.86
N GLY A 278 5.35 -18.74 -18.38
CA GLY A 278 4.45 -19.82 -18.82
C GLY A 278 5.04 -21.20 -18.49
N SER A 279 5.37 -21.97 -19.52
CA SER A 279 5.98 -23.31 -19.41
C SER A 279 7.50 -23.32 -19.43
N GLU A 280 8.16 -22.19 -19.74
CA GLU A 280 9.62 -22.13 -19.79
C GLU A 280 10.22 -21.62 -18.47
N THR A 281 11.28 -22.30 -18.03
CA THR A 281 12.15 -21.84 -16.94
C THR A 281 13.58 -21.87 -17.43
N TYR A 282 14.28 -20.73 -17.37
CA TYR A 282 15.66 -20.63 -17.84
C TYR A 282 16.49 -19.64 -17.03
N ALA A 283 17.82 -19.78 -17.13
CA ALA A 283 18.79 -18.86 -16.56
C ALA A 283 18.99 -17.66 -17.49
N ALA A 284 19.05 -16.46 -16.93
CA ALA A 284 19.44 -15.26 -17.67
C ALA A 284 20.12 -14.24 -16.76
N GLN A 285 20.97 -13.39 -17.32
CA GLN A 285 21.47 -12.21 -16.63
C GLN A 285 20.46 -11.06 -16.80
N ALA A 286 20.01 -10.47 -15.70
CA ALA A 286 19.17 -9.28 -15.74
C ALA A 286 20.05 -8.04 -16.01
N LEU A 287 19.85 -7.40 -17.15
CA LEU A 287 20.71 -6.30 -17.60
C LEU A 287 20.17 -4.94 -17.14
N SER A 288 18.91 -4.65 -17.42
CA SER A 288 18.32 -3.34 -17.17
C SER A 288 16.79 -3.41 -17.21
N ILE A 289 16.15 -2.26 -16.97
CA ILE A 289 14.72 -2.05 -17.23
C ILE A 289 14.60 -1.02 -18.34
N ASP A 290 13.98 -1.38 -19.46
CA ASP A 290 13.83 -0.48 -20.61
C ASP A 290 12.76 0.61 -20.39
N ASP A 291 12.60 1.52 -21.36
CA ASP A 291 11.69 2.67 -21.25
C ASP A 291 10.20 2.30 -21.23
N ALA A 292 9.88 1.05 -21.52
CA ALA A 292 8.53 0.49 -21.38
C ALA A 292 8.34 -0.23 -20.03
N GLY A 293 9.34 -0.23 -19.14
CA GLY A 293 9.29 -0.91 -17.85
C GLY A 293 9.52 -2.43 -17.93
N ARG A 294 10.00 -2.95 -19.06
CA ARG A 294 10.29 -4.38 -19.27
C ARG A 294 11.66 -4.72 -18.71
N LEU A 295 11.79 -5.90 -18.09
CA LEU A 295 13.08 -6.40 -17.65
C LEU A 295 13.85 -6.94 -18.87
N VAL A 296 14.96 -6.30 -19.21
CA VAL A 296 15.86 -6.77 -20.26
C VAL A 296 16.77 -7.83 -19.67
N VAL A 297 16.73 -9.03 -20.23
CA VAL A 297 17.54 -10.17 -19.79
C VAL A 297 18.34 -10.75 -20.96
N GLN A 298 19.49 -11.33 -20.66
CA GLN A 298 20.32 -12.05 -21.62
C GLN A 298 20.42 -13.51 -21.23
N ARG A 299 19.98 -14.42 -22.12
CA ARG A 299 20.08 -15.87 -21.90
C ARG A 299 21.52 -16.36 -22.07
N GLU A 300 21.80 -17.54 -21.53
CA GLU A 300 23.00 -18.31 -21.87
C GLU A 300 23.02 -18.55 -23.40
N GLY A 301 24.00 -17.98 -24.10
CA GLY A 301 24.06 -17.92 -25.57
C GLY A 301 23.94 -16.51 -26.17
N GLY A 302 23.77 -15.47 -25.35
CA GLY A 302 23.91 -14.06 -25.76
C GLY A 302 22.64 -13.40 -26.31
N ARG A 303 21.56 -14.16 -26.53
CA ARG A 303 20.26 -13.63 -26.98
C ARG A 303 19.65 -12.75 -25.88
N THR A 304 19.33 -11.51 -26.25
CA THR A 304 18.67 -10.54 -25.36
C THR A 304 17.17 -10.52 -25.61
N GLU A 305 16.37 -10.45 -24.55
CA GLU A 305 14.91 -10.33 -24.61
C GLU A 305 14.39 -9.35 -23.56
N ALA A 306 13.24 -8.73 -23.83
CA ALA A 306 12.60 -7.78 -22.93
C ALA A 306 11.28 -8.35 -22.39
N LEU A 307 11.27 -8.71 -21.11
CA LEU A 307 10.15 -9.37 -20.44
C LEU A 307 9.09 -8.36 -20.01
N ARG A 308 7.85 -8.55 -20.46
CA ARG A 308 6.66 -7.77 -19.99
C ARG A 308 6.03 -8.35 -18.73
N CYS A 309 6.09 -9.65 -18.59
CA CYS A 309 5.51 -10.40 -17.50
C CYS A 309 6.37 -11.63 -17.19
N GLY A 310 5.98 -12.37 -16.16
CA GLY A 310 6.74 -13.49 -15.63
C GLY A 310 7.10 -13.30 -14.16
N GLU A 311 7.73 -14.33 -13.61
CA GLU A 311 8.31 -14.35 -12.29
C GLU A 311 9.82 -14.48 -12.42
N VAL A 312 10.55 -13.63 -11.69
CA VAL A 312 12.00 -13.58 -11.72
C VAL A 312 12.49 -13.85 -10.32
N THR A 313 13.43 -14.77 -10.16
CA THR A 313 14.06 -15.07 -8.88
C THR A 313 15.56 -14.91 -9.00
N ILE A 314 16.14 -14.06 -8.16
CA ILE A 314 17.60 -13.87 -8.11
C ILE A 314 18.24 -15.18 -7.65
N ARG A 315 19.23 -15.63 -8.40
CA ARG A 315 20.05 -16.77 -8.02
C ARG A 315 21.05 -16.31 -6.95
N PRO A 316 21.23 -17.06 -5.86
CA PRO A 316 22.33 -16.79 -4.94
C PRO A 316 23.64 -16.82 -5.75
N THR A 317 24.43 -15.77 -5.64
CA THR A 317 25.83 -15.83 -6.07
C THR A 317 26.46 -16.98 -5.30
N LYS A 318 27.05 -17.96 -5.98
CA LYS A 318 27.92 -18.93 -5.31
C LYS A 318 29.03 -18.10 -4.66
N THR A 319 29.00 -17.97 -3.33
CA THR A 319 30.22 -17.68 -2.58
C THR A 319 31.15 -18.86 -2.82
N GLU A 320 32.23 -18.61 -3.55
CA GLU A 320 33.40 -19.51 -3.58
C GLU A 320 33.99 -19.68 -2.19
#